data_AF-A0A2S6C783-F1
#
_entry.id   AF-A0A2S6C783-F1
#
_cell.length_a   1.000
_cell.length_b   1.000
_cell.length_c   1.000
_cell.angle_alpha   90.00
_cell.angle_beta   90.00
_cell.angle_gamma   90.00
#
_symmetry.space_group_name_H-M   'P 1'
#
loop_
_entity.id
_entity.type
_entity.pdbx_description
1 polymer ?
#
loop_
_entity_poly.entity_id
_entity_poly.type
_entity_poly.pdbx_seq_one_letter_code
_entity_poly.pdbx_strand_id
1 'polypeptide(L)'
;MEVHSRASLLGLPGELRDEILSHVLIAPVELSTLHKSWHNYKEGVSAYPPAICRVNRQLREESLPRFYSGNTFMAQISAEGLYNAFHHWIHGVGRTRVQHIRHLELRGWVQIPFGHMVQKRWLVALFDLRSGTMRVGDETVLASTAQLSPVKELEFAFAELVRMRNGKPFGALELEELVEGFHDLCIAC
;
A
#
# COMPACT_ATOMS: atom_id res chain seq x y z
N MET A 1 -35.42 32.88 -19.93
CA MET A 1 -34.09 32.25 -19.96
C MET A 1 -34.09 31.15 -18.92
N GLU A 2 -34.27 29.90 -19.35
CA GLU A 2 -34.14 28.75 -18.47
C GLU A 2 -32.66 28.63 -18.08
N VAL A 3 -32.36 28.87 -16.82
CA VAL A 3 -31.05 28.56 -16.26
C VAL A 3 -30.99 27.04 -16.19
N HIS A 4 -30.42 26.39 -17.20
CA HIS A 4 -30.06 24.99 -17.08
C HIS A 4 -29.15 24.88 -15.86
N SER A 5 -29.68 24.29 -14.78
CA SER A 5 -28.92 23.96 -13.58
C SER A 5 -27.70 23.16 -14.03
N ARG A 6 -26.51 23.76 -13.94
CA ARG A 6 -25.26 23.07 -14.28
C ARG A 6 -25.24 21.78 -13.47
N ALA A 7 -25.06 20.65 -14.15
CA ALA A 7 -24.91 19.36 -13.49
C ALA A 7 -23.79 19.48 -12.44
N SER A 8 -24.18 19.44 -11.17
CA SER A 8 -23.27 19.50 -10.03
C SER A 8 -23.01 18.06 -9.58
N LEU A 9 -21.74 17.74 -9.31
CA LEU A 9 -21.37 16.43 -8.77
C LEU A 9 -22.21 16.07 -7.53
N LEU A 10 -22.47 17.04 -6.65
CA LEU A 10 -23.28 16.86 -5.45
C LEU A 10 -24.79 16.70 -5.73
N GLY A 11 -25.24 17.12 -6.92
CA GLY A 11 -26.64 16.96 -7.35
C GLY A 11 -26.92 15.60 -8.00
N LEU A 12 -25.89 14.80 -8.27
CA LEU A 12 -26.06 13.45 -8.81
C LEU A 12 -26.54 12.47 -7.73
N PRO A 13 -27.28 11.41 -8.07
CA PRO A 13 -27.47 10.23 -7.21
C PRO A 13 -26.14 9.65 -6.70
N GLY A 14 -26.19 8.99 -5.54
CA GLY A 14 -24.99 8.45 -4.90
C GLY A 14 -24.24 7.44 -5.77
N GLU A 15 -24.97 6.62 -6.51
CA GLU A 15 -24.44 5.59 -7.39
C GLU A 15 -23.59 6.19 -8.52
N LEU A 16 -24.06 7.30 -9.12
CA LEU A 16 -23.31 8.01 -10.16
C LEU A 16 -22.09 8.74 -9.58
N ARG A 17 -22.20 9.30 -8.37
CA ARG A 17 -21.02 9.86 -7.68
C ARG A 17 -19.98 8.78 -7.41
N ASP A 18 -20.41 7.60 -6.97
CA ASP A 18 -19.54 6.48 -6.67
C ASP A 18 -18.79 5.98 -7.90
N GLU A 19 -19.47 5.87 -9.04
CA GLU A 19 -18.87 5.51 -10.32
C GLU A 19 -17.82 6.54 -10.75
N ILE A 20 -18.16 7.83 -10.73
CA ILE A 20 -17.23 8.92 -11.04
C ILE A 20 -16.01 8.89 -10.10
N LEU A 21 -16.25 8.75 -8.79
CA LEU A 21 -15.18 8.69 -7.80
C LEU A 21 -14.27 7.48 -8.03
N SER A 22 -14.79 6.33 -8.44
CA SER A 22 -13.95 5.15 -8.74
C SER A 22 -12.92 5.43 -9.84
N HIS A 23 -13.28 6.20 -10.87
CA HIS A 23 -12.38 6.58 -11.96
C HIS A 23 -11.34 7.63 -11.56
N VAL A 24 -11.66 8.47 -10.57
CA VAL A 24 -10.78 9.56 -10.12
C VAL A 24 -9.83 9.11 -9.01
N LEU A 25 -10.26 8.15 -8.18
CA LEU A 25 -9.55 7.79 -6.96
C LEU A 25 -8.64 6.58 -7.11
N ILE A 26 -8.86 5.70 -8.09
CA ILE A 26 -8.16 4.41 -8.20
C ILE A 26 -7.00 4.51 -9.20
N ALA A 27 -5.78 4.47 -8.67
CA ALA A 27 -4.52 4.40 -9.41
C ALA A 27 -3.43 3.80 -8.50
N PRO A 28 -2.36 3.16 -9.02
CA PRO A 28 -1.24 2.74 -8.18
C PRO A 28 -0.65 3.93 -7.41
N VAL A 29 -0.49 3.78 -6.09
CA VAL A 29 -0.05 4.86 -5.18
C VAL A 29 1.29 4.51 -4.56
N GLU A 30 2.26 5.41 -4.68
CA GLU A 30 3.63 5.20 -4.19
C GLU A 30 3.96 6.12 -2.99
N LEU A 31 4.54 5.52 -1.95
CA LEU A 31 5.10 6.21 -0.79
C LEU A 31 6.56 6.56 -1.06
N SER A 32 6.81 7.62 -1.83
CA SER A 32 8.16 8.15 -2.02
C SER A 32 8.42 9.34 -1.09
N THR A 33 9.52 9.31 -0.34
CA THR A 33 10.02 10.48 0.42
C THR A 33 11.29 11.07 -0.13
N LEU A 34 11.99 10.39 -1.04
CA LEU A 34 13.25 10.88 -1.60
C LEU A 34 13.33 10.62 -3.10
N HIS A 35 13.41 11.74 -3.82
CA HIS A 35 13.96 11.92 -5.16
C HIS A 35 13.25 11.27 -6.36
N LYS A 36 12.76 12.14 -7.23
CA LYS A 36 12.53 11.87 -8.65
C LYS A 36 13.86 11.46 -9.30
N SER A 37 14.24 10.20 -9.29
CA SER A 37 15.29 9.67 -10.16
C SER A 37 14.97 8.23 -10.52
N TRP A 38 14.49 8.02 -11.75
CA TRP A 38 15.26 7.42 -12.86
C TRP A 38 15.41 5.90 -12.64
N HIS A 39 14.69 4.99 -13.29
CA HIS A 39 14.00 4.95 -14.57
C HIS A 39 12.81 3.97 -14.42
N ASN A 40 11.73 4.17 -15.18
CA ASN A 40 10.46 3.40 -15.19
C ASN A 40 9.26 4.02 -14.42
N TYR A 41 9.29 5.32 -14.16
CA TYR A 41 8.14 6.05 -13.59
C TYR A 41 7.05 6.28 -14.63
N LYS A 42 6.05 5.38 -14.68
CA LYS A 42 4.72 5.75 -15.16
C LYS A 42 3.92 6.27 -13.97
N GLU A 43 3.82 7.59 -13.84
CA GLU A 43 2.67 8.28 -13.21
C GLU A 43 2.23 7.82 -11.81
N GLY A 44 3.17 7.60 -10.87
CA GLY A 44 2.81 7.31 -9.48
C GLY A 44 2.01 8.46 -8.84
N VAL A 45 0.78 8.19 -8.38
CA VAL A 45 -0.03 9.15 -7.64
C VAL A 45 0.52 9.29 -6.22
N SER A 46 0.54 10.52 -5.71
CA SER A 46 0.94 10.82 -4.33
C SER A 46 0.13 9.97 -3.34
N ALA A 47 0.79 9.48 -2.27
CA ALA A 47 0.14 8.73 -1.20
C ALA A 47 -0.92 9.48 -0.38
N TYR A 48 -1.21 10.71 -0.77
CA TYR A 48 -2.24 11.54 -0.19
C TYR A 48 -3.50 11.56 -1.07
N PRO A 49 -4.70 11.56 -0.46
CA PRO A 49 -5.95 11.64 -1.20
C PRO A 49 -5.99 12.87 -2.13
N PRO A 50 -6.53 12.72 -3.35
CA PRO A 50 -6.61 13.80 -4.34
C PRO A 50 -7.46 14.97 -3.85
N ALA A 51 -7.36 16.11 -4.55
CA ALA A 51 -8.02 17.35 -4.15
C ALA A 51 -9.54 17.20 -3.96
N ILE A 52 -10.19 16.33 -4.74
CA ILE A 52 -11.63 16.04 -4.62
C ILE A 52 -12.03 15.53 -3.22
N CYS A 53 -11.13 14.91 -2.47
CA CYS A 53 -11.36 14.47 -1.10
C CYS A 53 -11.34 15.62 -0.07
N ARG A 54 -11.04 16.85 -0.50
CA ARG A 54 -10.85 18.03 0.36
C ARG A 54 -11.84 19.15 0.07
N VAL A 55 -12.60 19.07 -1.03
CA VAL A 55 -13.50 20.17 -1.45
C VAL A 55 -14.81 20.24 -0.68
N ASN A 56 -15.30 19.11 -0.13
CA ASN A 56 -16.59 19.05 0.55
C ASN A 56 -16.63 17.89 1.56
N ARG A 57 -17.36 18.04 2.68
CA ARG A 57 -17.46 17.00 3.72
C ARG A 57 -18.10 15.71 3.21
N GLN A 58 -19.18 15.79 2.44
CA GLN A 58 -19.85 14.64 1.86
C GLN A 58 -18.91 13.89 0.91
N LEU A 59 -18.29 14.60 -0.05
CA LEU A 59 -17.32 13.98 -0.97
C LEU A 59 -16.14 13.38 -0.21
N ARG A 60 -15.70 14.02 0.88
CA ARG A 60 -14.63 13.49 1.74
C ARG A 60 -15.03 12.17 2.41
N GLU A 61 -16.24 12.09 2.95
CA GLU A 61 -16.76 10.87 3.60
C GLU A 61 -16.98 9.74 2.59
N GLU A 62 -17.45 10.06 1.37
CA GLU A 62 -17.66 9.09 0.29
C GLU A 62 -16.35 8.61 -0.37
N SER A 63 -15.38 9.52 -0.55
CA SER A 63 -14.16 9.24 -1.33
C SER A 63 -13.04 8.59 -0.51
N LEU A 64 -12.82 8.98 0.75
CA LEU A 64 -11.66 8.51 1.49
C LEU A 64 -11.65 6.98 1.72
N PRO A 65 -12.76 6.33 2.12
CA PRO A 65 -12.78 4.88 2.24
C PRO A 65 -12.47 4.18 0.91
N ARG A 66 -12.97 4.71 -0.22
CA ARG A 66 -12.71 4.19 -1.57
C ARG A 66 -11.25 4.35 -1.98
N PHE A 67 -10.65 5.52 -1.69
CA PHE A 67 -9.24 5.76 -1.96
C PHE A 67 -8.34 4.80 -1.20
N TYR A 68 -8.55 4.58 0.10
CA TYR A 68 -7.67 3.70 0.88
C TYR A 68 -7.93 2.20 0.61
N SER A 69 -9.15 1.81 0.26
CA SER A 69 -9.46 0.39 0.00
C SER A 69 -9.24 -0.05 -1.44
N GLY A 70 -9.35 0.89 -2.39
CA GLY A 70 -9.23 0.64 -3.82
C GLY A 70 -7.79 0.72 -4.35
N ASN A 71 -6.87 1.34 -3.61
CA ASN A 71 -5.48 1.51 -4.02
C ASN A 71 -4.54 0.54 -3.31
N THR A 72 -3.42 0.25 -3.99
CA THR A 72 -2.24 -0.36 -3.40
C THR A 72 -1.27 0.73 -3.02
N PHE A 73 -0.90 0.78 -1.73
CA PHE A 73 0.10 1.70 -1.22
C PHE A 73 1.44 1.00 -1.20
N MET A 74 2.40 1.54 -1.96
CA MET A 74 3.70 0.92 -2.11
C MET A 74 4.71 1.59 -1.20
N ALA A 75 5.34 0.86 -0.29
CA ALA A 75 6.43 1.33 0.55
C ALA A 75 7.72 0.62 0.16
N GLN A 76 8.73 1.42 -0.21
CA GLN A 76 10.08 0.92 -0.36
C GLN A 76 10.77 0.99 1.00
N ILE A 77 11.30 -0.14 1.48
CA ILE A 77 12.00 -0.26 2.75
C ILE A 77 13.46 -0.51 2.42
N SER A 78 14.29 0.53 2.51
CA SER A 78 15.75 0.44 2.43
C SER A 78 16.39 0.94 3.73
N ALA A 79 17.61 0.47 4.00
CA ALA A 79 18.37 0.73 5.24
C ALA A 79 18.56 2.21 5.62
N GLU A 80 18.25 3.16 4.71
CA GLU A 80 18.36 4.59 4.98
C GLU A 80 16.99 5.29 4.79
N GLY A 81 16.40 5.76 5.89
CA GLY A 81 15.38 6.82 5.93
C GLY A 81 13.94 6.48 5.52
N LEU A 82 13.68 5.37 4.82
CA LEU A 82 12.33 5.09 4.28
C LEU A 82 11.35 4.51 5.31
N TYR A 83 11.81 3.92 6.41
CA TYR A 83 10.93 3.57 7.54
C TYR A 83 10.24 4.83 8.12
N ASN A 84 10.98 5.94 8.23
CA ASN A 84 10.43 7.22 8.69
C ASN A 84 9.35 7.74 7.75
N ALA A 85 9.46 7.48 6.44
CA ALA A 85 8.47 7.85 5.44
C ALA A 85 7.12 7.18 5.68
N PHE A 86 7.18 5.86 5.86
CA PHE A 86 6.01 5.04 6.14
C PHE A 86 5.35 5.49 7.45
N HIS A 87 6.13 5.64 8.51
CA HIS A 87 5.67 6.12 9.81
C HIS A 87 4.99 7.50 9.69
N HIS A 88 5.61 8.48 9.03
CA HIS A 88 4.99 9.80 8.85
C HIS A 88 3.70 9.73 8.04
N TRP A 89 3.66 8.91 6.99
CA TRP A 89 2.46 8.74 6.18
C TRP A 89 1.33 8.10 6.98
N ILE A 90 1.58 6.98 7.65
CA ILE A 90 0.53 6.23 8.35
C ILE A 90 -0.07 7.03 9.51
N HIS A 91 0.76 7.81 10.22
CA HIS A 91 0.29 8.76 11.22
C HIS A 91 -0.46 9.95 10.62
N GLY A 92 -0.07 10.41 9.42
CA GLY A 92 -0.76 11.47 8.68
C GLY A 92 -2.12 11.06 8.11
N VAL A 93 -2.32 9.78 7.78
CA VAL A 93 -3.61 9.22 7.36
C VAL A 93 -4.65 9.39 8.47
N GLY A 94 -4.25 9.07 9.71
CA GLY A 94 -5.07 9.19 10.92
C GLY A 94 -5.89 7.93 11.23
N ARG A 95 -6.21 7.75 12.52
CA ARG A 95 -6.77 6.51 13.10
C ARG A 95 -8.05 6.00 12.44
N THR A 96 -8.95 6.88 12.02
CA THR A 96 -10.22 6.47 11.40
C THR A 96 -10.09 6.12 9.92
N ARG A 97 -8.97 6.47 9.29
CA ARG A 97 -8.78 6.28 7.84
C ARG A 97 -7.85 5.11 7.55
N VAL A 98 -6.89 4.87 8.44
CA VAL A 98 -5.96 3.74 8.35
C VAL A 98 -6.69 2.40 8.24
N GLN A 99 -7.84 2.29 8.92
CA GLN A 99 -8.71 1.11 8.88
C GLN A 99 -9.26 0.75 7.48
N HIS A 100 -9.22 1.71 6.54
CA HIS A 100 -9.69 1.50 5.18
C HIS A 100 -8.57 1.05 4.23
N ILE A 101 -7.31 1.08 4.67
CA ILE A 101 -6.18 0.58 3.88
C ILE A 101 -6.38 -0.92 3.68
N ARG A 102 -6.36 -1.36 2.42
CA ARG A 102 -6.57 -2.76 2.06
C ARG A 102 -5.32 -3.43 1.51
N HIS A 103 -4.60 -2.75 0.62
CA HIS A 103 -3.47 -3.35 -0.06
C HIS A 103 -2.21 -2.56 0.24
N LEU A 104 -1.19 -3.25 0.74
CA LEU A 104 0.13 -2.71 1.02
C LEU A 104 1.15 -3.51 0.23
N GLU A 105 2.00 -2.84 -0.53
CA GLU A 105 3.11 -3.49 -1.22
C GLU A 105 4.41 -3.01 -0.59
N LEU A 106 5.20 -3.96 -0.08
CA LEU A 106 6.50 -3.69 0.51
C LEU A 106 7.60 -4.14 -0.44
N ARG A 107 8.60 -3.28 -0.62
CA ARG A 107 9.75 -3.54 -1.50
C ARG A 107 11.03 -3.38 -0.71
N GLY A 108 11.88 -4.39 -0.67
CA GLY A 108 13.16 -4.33 0.04
C GLY A 108 14.27 -5.01 -0.74
N TRP A 109 15.51 -4.62 -0.48
CA TRP A 109 16.69 -5.30 -1.02
C TRP A 109 17.03 -6.52 -0.16
N VAL A 110 17.21 -7.67 -0.80
CA VAL A 110 17.72 -8.91 -0.19
C VAL A 110 19.05 -9.31 -0.82
N GLN A 111 19.88 -10.03 -0.07
CA GLN A 111 21.15 -10.57 -0.54
C GLN A 111 20.98 -12.05 -0.90
N ILE A 112 21.17 -12.40 -2.16
CA ILE A 112 21.03 -13.78 -2.61
C ILE A 112 22.42 -14.36 -2.91
N PRO A 113 22.81 -15.46 -2.26
CA PRO A 113 24.00 -16.22 -2.63
C PRO A 113 23.90 -16.73 -4.07
N PHE A 114 24.93 -16.47 -4.87
CA PHE A 114 25.06 -16.97 -6.24
C PHE A 114 26.47 -17.55 -6.44
N GLY A 115 26.62 -18.86 -6.15
CA GLY A 115 27.93 -19.50 -6.08
C GLY A 115 28.81 -18.89 -4.98
N HIS A 116 29.94 -18.30 -5.35
CA HIS A 116 30.83 -17.58 -4.44
C HIS A 116 30.55 -16.07 -4.35
N MET A 117 29.53 -15.58 -5.07
CA MET A 117 29.15 -14.16 -5.11
C MET A 117 27.87 -13.91 -4.33
N VAL A 118 27.64 -12.64 -3.96
CA VAL A 118 26.37 -12.16 -3.40
C VAL A 118 25.75 -11.19 -4.39
N GLN A 119 24.50 -11.42 -4.78
CA GLN A 119 23.74 -10.54 -5.64
C GLN A 119 22.63 -9.84 -4.85
N LYS A 120 22.46 -8.53 -5.02
CA LYS A 120 21.30 -7.81 -4.50
C LYS A 120 20.10 -7.98 -5.42
N ARG A 121 18.95 -8.35 -4.86
CA ARG A 121 17.68 -8.47 -5.58
C ARG A 121 16.56 -7.77 -4.82
N TRP A 122 15.55 -7.31 -5.54
CA TRP A 122 14.35 -6.77 -4.94
C TRP A 122 13.43 -7.90 -4.49
N LEU A 123 13.10 -7.94 -3.21
CA LEU A 123 11.94 -8.67 -2.71
C LEU A 123 10.74 -7.72 -2.76
N VAL A 124 9.67 -8.14 -3.42
CA VAL A 124 8.41 -7.40 -3.50
C VAL A 124 7.32 -8.28 -2.90
N ALA A 125 6.66 -7.83 -1.84
CA ALA A 125 5.56 -8.53 -1.20
C ALA A 125 4.30 -7.66 -1.18
N LEU A 126 3.22 -8.17 -1.77
CA LEU A 126 1.90 -7.56 -1.79
C LEU A 126 1.02 -8.23 -0.73
N PHE A 127 0.53 -7.45 0.22
CA PHE A 127 -0.33 -7.87 1.32
C PHE A 127 -1.77 -7.39 1.08
N ASP A 128 -2.75 -8.31 1.09
CA ASP A 128 -4.17 -7.96 1.26
C ASP A 128 -4.52 -8.10 2.75
N LEU A 129 -4.64 -6.95 3.41
CA LEU A 129 -4.90 -6.79 4.84
C LEU A 129 -6.28 -7.31 5.26
N ARG A 130 -7.16 -7.60 4.30
CA ARG A 130 -8.50 -8.14 4.58
C ARG A 130 -8.54 -9.65 4.46
N SER A 131 -7.94 -10.21 3.41
CA SER A 131 -7.95 -11.66 3.16
C SER A 131 -6.83 -12.40 3.90
N GLY A 132 -5.75 -11.72 4.30
CA GLY A 132 -4.56 -12.36 4.86
C GLY A 132 -3.68 -13.01 3.82
N THR A 133 -3.88 -12.69 2.53
CA THR A 133 -3.04 -13.23 1.46
C THR A 133 -1.83 -12.34 1.23
N MET A 134 -0.64 -12.95 1.18
CA MET A 134 0.60 -12.32 0.74
C MET A 134 1.02 -12.91 -0.62
N ARG A 135 1.43 -12.07 -1.57
CA ARG A 135 1.94 -12.50 -2.88
C ARG A 135 3.32 -11.91 -3.11
N VAL A 136 4.23 -12.70 -3.65
CA VAL A 136 5.58 -12.22 -4.00
C VAL A 136 5.61 -11.84 -5.49
N GLY A 137 6.12 -10.67 -5.80
CA GLY A 137 6.07 -10.09 -7.15
C GLY A 137 7.08 -10.68 -8.14
N ASP A 138 8.20 -11.21 -7.67
CA ASP A 138 9.21 -11.87 -8.50
C ASP A 138 9.54 -13.26 -7.93
N GLU A 139 8.89 -14.29 -8.46
CA GLU A 139 9.10 -15.69 -8.06
C GLU A 139 10.51 -16.20 -8.41
N THR A 140 11.25 -15.51 -9.30
CA THR A 140 12.61 -15.92 -9.67
C THR A 140 13.61 -15.71 -8.52
N VAL A 141 13.34 -14.75 -7.63
CA VAL A 141 14.05 -14.55 -6.35
C VAL A 141 13.91 -15.79 -5.46
N LEU A 142 12.76 -16.46 -5.50
CA LEU A 142 12.42 -17.63 -4.68
C LEU A 142 12.92 -18.95 -5.27
N ALA A 143 13.14 -19.00 -6.59
CA ALA A 143 13.52 -20.23 -7.30
C ALA A 143 15.00 -20.63 -7.11
N SER A 144 15.86 -19.70 -6.67
CA SER A 144 17.32 -19.89 -6.67
C SER A 144 17.95 -20.35 -5.33
N THR A 145 17.24 -20.36 -4.21
CA THR A 145 17.90 -20.56 -2.90
C THR A 145 16.99 -21.22 -1.85
N ALA A 146 17.64 -21.83 -0.85
CA ALA A 146 17.04 -22.29 0.42
C ALA A 146 16.38 -21.16 1.28
N GLN A 147 16.07 -20.01 0.68
CA GLN A 147 15.46 -18.81 1.27
C GLN A 147 13.91 -18.79 1.16
N LEU A 148 13.29 -19.90 0.73
CA LEU A 148 11.83 -20.07 0.76
C LEU A 148 11.28 -20.09 2.20
N SER A 149 12.05 -20.52 3.20
CA SER A 149 11.55 -20.67 4.59
C SER A 149 11.15 -19.33 5.21
N PRO A 150 12.01 -18.29 5.24
CA PRO A 150 11.65 -17.02 5.89
C PRO A 150 10.48 -16.30 5.20
N VAL A 151 10.40 -16.38 3.86
CA VAL A 151 9.29 -15.79 3.10
C VAL A 151 7.99 -16.54 3.36
N LYS A 152 8.03 -17.88 3.42
CA LYS A 152 6.86 -18.71 3.75
C LYS A 152 6.43 -18.56 5.19
N GLU A 153 7.37 -18.37 6.11
CA GLU A 153 7.12 -18.05 7.51
C GLU A 153 6.41 -16.70 7.64
N LEU A 154 6.86 -15.66 6.91
CA LEU A 154 6.17 -14.38 6.87
C LEU A 154 4.75 -14.49 6.27
N GLU A 155 4.60 -15.24 5.18
CA GLU A 155 3.30 -15.51 4.55
C GLU A 155 2.32 -16.16 5.56
N PHE A 156 2.79 -17.19 6.27
CA PHE A 156 2.01 -17.90 7.28
C PHE A 156 1.69 -17.01 8.49
N ALA A 157 2.68 -16.30 9.03
CA ALA A 157 2.51 -15.41 10.17
C ALA A 157 1.52 -14.28 9.86
N PHE A 158 1.58 -13.71 8.64
CA PHE A 158 0.63 -12.70 8.19
C PHE A 158 -0.80 -13.25 8.08
N ALA A 159 -0.97 -14.44 7.48
CA ALA A 159 -2.27 -15.08 7.39
C ALA A 159 -2.88 -15.35 8.77
N GLU A 160 -2.08 -15.85 9.71
CA GLU A 160 -2.49 -16.08 11.10
C GLU A 160 -2.82 -14.77 11.83
N LEU A 161 -2.03 -13.71 11.62
CA LEU A 161 -2.32 -12.38 12.16
C LEU A 161 -3.71 -11.91 11.70
N VAL A 162 -4.01 -11.96 10.40
CA VAL A 162 -5.32 -11.56 9.87
C VAL A 162 -6.44 -12.45 10.42
N ARG A 163 -6.21 -13.76 10.53
CA ARG A 163 -7.17 -14.70 11.11
C ARG A 163 -7.49 -14.35 12.57
N MET A 164 -6.46 -14.10 13.39
CA MET A 164 -6.61 -13.72 14.80
C MET A 164 -7.34 -12.39 14.98
N ARG A 165 -7.23 -11.47 14.02
CA ARG A 165 -7.97 -10.20 14.03
C ARG A 165 -9.47 -10.39 13.80
N ASN A 166 -9.92 -11.53 13.28
CA ASN A 166 -11.35 -11.86 13.10
C ASN A 166 -12.15 -10.73 12.43
N GLY A 167 -11.62 -10.19 11.33
CA GLY A 167 -12.24 -9.10 10.57
C GLY A 167 -12.05 -7.70 11.13
N LYS A 168 -11.33 -7.52 12.25
CA LYS A 168 -10.94 -6.19 12.74
C LYS A 168 -9.91 -5.54 11.80
N PRO A 169 -10.13 -4.29 11.38
CA PRO A 169 -9.23 -3.60 10.45
C PRO A 169 -7.89 -3.29 11.11
N PHE A 170 -6.83 -3.13 10.31
CA PHE A 170 -5.50 -2.75 10.79
C PHE A 170 -5.46 -1.29 11.27
N GLY A 171 -4.74 -1.06 12.37
CA GLY A 171 -4.36 0.26 12.85
C GLY A 171 -2.98 0.66 12.32
N ALA A 172 -2.52 1.85 12.73
CA ALA A 172 -1.18 2.33 12.35
C ALA A 172 -0.08 1.45 12.95
N LEU A 173 -0.19 1.13 14.23
CA LEU A 173 0.81 0.33 14.96
C LEU A 173 1.00 -1.05 14.30
N GLU A 174 -0.09 -1.74 13.97
CA GLU A 174 0.03 -3.09 13.40
C GLU A 174 0.57 -3.09 11.97
N LEU A 175 0.42 -1.97 11.25
CA LEU A 175 1.05 -1.80 9.94
C LEU A 175 2.52 -1.44 10.05
N GLU A 176 2.92 -0.73 11.11
CA GLU A 176 4.32 -0.48 11.42
C GLU A 176 5.06 -1.76 11.82
N GLU A 177 4.44 -2.60 12.66
CA GLU A 177 4.95 -3.93 13.02
C GLU A 177 5.12 -4.83 11.78
N LEU A 178 4.16 -4.79 10.85
CA LEU A 178 4.25 -5.54 9.58
C LEU A 178 5.44 -5.04 8.72
N VAL A 179 5.63 -3.73 8.63
CA VAL A 179 6.73 -3.09 7.91
C VAL A 179 8.08 -3.43 8.53
N GLU A 180 8.16 -3.44 9.86
CA GLU A 180 9.36 -3.83 10.62
C GLU A 180 9.68 -5.32 10.39
N GLY A 181 8.69 -6.22 10.51
CA GLY A 181 8.90 -7.65 10.24
C GLY A 181 9.37 -7.93 8.80
N PHE A 182 8.85 -7.19 7.81
CA PHE A 182 9.35 -7.26 6.44
C PHE A 182 10.78 -6.70 6.30
N HIS A 183 11.12 -5.64 7.03
CA HIS A 183 12.46 -5.08 7.04
C HIS A 183 13.48 -6.10 7.57
N ASP A 184 13.16 -6.75 8.68
CA ASP A 184 14.00 -7.78 9.29
C ASP A 184 14.20 -8.97 8.36
N LEU A 185 13.12 -9.41 7.67
CA LEU A 185 13.22 -10.42 6.62
C LEU A 185 14.20 -10.00 5.53
N CYS A 186 14.16 -8.74 5.09
CA CYS A 186 15.06 -8.25 4.04
C CYS A 186 16.53 -8.24 4.48
N ILE A 187 16.80 -8.02 5.76
CA ILE A 187 18.16 -8.07 6.34
C ILE A 187 18.62 -9.53 6.52
N ALA A 188 17.71 -10.43 6.89
CA ALA A 188 18.02 -11.83 7.18
C ALA A 188 18.23 -12.69 5.91
N CYS A 189 17.65 -12.30 4.78
CA CYS A 189 17.84 -12.94 3.47
C CYS A 189 19.17 -12.56 2.81
#